data_AF-A0A1C3NLM8-F1
#
_entry.id   AF-A0A1C3NLM8-F1
#
_cell.length_a   1.000
_cell.length_b   1.000
_cell.length_c   1.000
_cell.angle_alpha   90.00
_cell.angle_beta   90.00
_cell.angle_gamma   90.00
#
_symmetry.space_group_name_H-M   'P 1'
#
loop_
_entity.id
_entity.type
_entity.pdbx_description
1 polymer ?
#
loop_
_entity_poly.entity_id
_entity_poly.type
_entity_poly.pdbx_seq_one_letter_code
_entity_poly.pdbx_strand_id
1 'polypeptide(L)'
;MDIRPIVSTWCRHKTAAALIVLEIALPCAIICNSLFLIGNRIETLQQPSGIAESELVSIQLGGIGTQVNAEARTREDLAALRNLPGVRSATVVNQIPFVH
;
A
#
# COMPACT_ATOMS: atom_id res chain seq x y z
N MET A 1 28.79 17.91 -37.24
CA MET A 1 29.41 17.07 -36.19
C MET A 1 29.45 15.65 -36.74
N ASP A 2 30.64 15.11 -37.01
CA ASP A 2 30.78 13.83 -37.70
C ASP A 2 30.79 12.68 -36.68
N ILE A 3 29.63 12.04 -36.48
CA ILE A 3 29.43 10.96 -35.48
C ILE A 3 29.91 9.59 -36.04
N ARG A 4 30.14 9.52 -37.35
CA ARG A 4 30.57 8.32 -38.08
C ARG A 4 31.80 7.61 -37.48
N PRO A 5 32.90 8.29 -37.11
CA PRO A 5 34.06 7.62 -36.52
C PRO A 5 33.78 7.00 -35.14
N ILE A 6 32.88 7.58 -34.34
CA ILE A 6 32.53 7.02 -33.02
C ILE A 6 31.77 5.69 -33.21
N VAL A 7 30.78 5.71 -34.10
CA VAL A 7 29.97 4.51 -34.42
C VAL A 7 30.85 3.44 -35.07
N SER A 8 31.78 3.81 -35.97
CA SER A 8 32.68 2.84 -36.60
C SER A 8 33.61 2.16 -35.60
N THR A 9 34.05 2.89 -34.57
CA THR A 9 34.92 2.35 -33.52
C THR A 9 34.17 1.34 -32.64
N TRP A 10 32.91 1.61 -32.31
CA TRP A 10 32.02 0.67 -31.62
C TRP A 10 31.75 -0.60 -32.44
N CYS A 11 31.54 -0.46 -33.76
CA CYS A 11 31.36 -1.61 -34.64
C CYS A 11 32.60 -2.51 -34.75
N ARG A 12 33.79 -2.03 -34.38
CA ARG A 12 35.02 -2.83 -34.37
C ARG A 12 35.17 -3.68 -33.10
N HIS A 13 34.70 -3.17 -31.96
CA HIS A 13 34.69 -3.87 -30.67
C HIS A 13 33.25 -4.16 -30.22
N LYS A 14 32.54 -4.97 -31.04
CA LYS A 14 31.09 -5.20 -30.91
C LYS A 14 30.67 -5.75 -29.54
N THR A 15 31.48 -6.62 -28.95
CA THR A 15 31.17 -7.22 -27.63
C THR A 15 31.25 -6.19 -26.52
N ALA A 16 32.34 -5.42 -26.45
CA ALA A 16 32.51 -4.38 -25.44
C ALA A 16 31.44 -3.28 -25.56
N ALA A 17 31.15 -2.83 -26.78
CA ALA A 17 30.10 -1.85 -27.04
C ALA A 17 28.70 -2.40 -26.67
N ALA A 18 28.41 -3.66 -27.02
CA ALA A 18 27.13 -4.29 -26.67
C ALA A 18 26.95 -4.47 -25.16
N LEU A 19 28.01 -4.84 -24.44
CA LEU A 19 27.96 -4.99 -22.98
C LEU A 19 27.69 -3.66 -22.29
N ILE A 20 28.32 -2.56 -22.72
CA ILE A 20 28.07 -1.21 -22.16
C ILE A 20 26.62 -0.77 -22.42
N VAL A 21 26.12 -0.98 -23.64
CA VAL A 21 24.72 -0.65 -23.95
C VAL A 21 23.77 -1.48 -23.09
N LEU A 22 24.03 -2.77 -22.93
CA LEU A 22 23.20 -3.66 -22.11
C LEU A 22 23.24 -3.26 -20.63
N GLU A 23 24.41 -2.90 -20.11
CA GLU A 23 24.62 -2.46 -18.73
C GLU A 23 23.86 -1.17 -18.41
N ILE A 24 23.66 -0.28 -19.39
CA ILE A 24 22.88 0.95 -19.20
C ILE A 24 21.39 0.70 -19.47
N ALA A 25 21.07 -0.07 -20.51
CA ALA A 25 19.70 -0.33 -20.91
C ALA A 25 18.94 -1.15 -19.86
N LEU A 26 19.57 -2.15 -19.25
CA LEU A 26 18.95 -3.02 -18.26
C LEU A 26 18.49 -2.25 -16.99
N PRO A 27 19.33 -1.47 -16.28
CA PRO A 27 18.88 -0.70 -15.12
C PRO A 27 17.88 0.39 -15.53
N CYS A 28 18.02 1.01 -16.69
CA CYS A 28 17.03 1.95 -17.21
C CYS A 28 15.66 1.28 -17.36
N ALA A 29 15.60 0.09 -17.95
CA ALA A 29 14.38 -0.69 -18.10
C ALA A 29 13.77 -1.09 -16.75
N ILE A 30 14.59 -1.54 -15.79
CA ILE A 30 14.16 -1.87 -14.43
C ILE A 30 13.57 -0.65 -13.72
N ILE A 31 14.22 0.51 -13.81
CA ILE A 31 13.76 1.76 -13.19
C ILE A 31 12.44 2.21 -13.81
N CYS A 32 12.33 2.23 -15.14
CA CYS A 32 11.09 2.61 -15.81
C CYS A 32 9.91 1.70 -15.40
N ASN A 33 10.13 0.38 -15.35
CA ASN A 33 9.11 -0.55 -14.92
C ASN A 33 8.73 -0.36 -13.44
N SER A 34 9.73 -0.15 -12.58
CA SER A 34 9.53 0.05 -11.15
C SER A 34 8.75 1.32 -10.86
N LEU A 35 9.09 2.43 -11.53
CA LEU A 35 8.38 3.70 -11.40
C LEU A 35 6.92 3.58 -11.83
N PHE A 36 6.65 2.86 -12.92
CA PHE A 36 5.29 2.59 -13.38
C PHE A 36 4.49 1.80 -12.34
N LEU A 37 5.08 0.73 -11.78
CA LEU A 37 4.43 -0.11 -10.77
C LEU A 37 4.15 0.68 -9.48
N ILE A 38 5.12 1.47 -9.02
CA ILE A 38 4.96 2.35 -7.84
C ILE A 38 3.88 3.41 -8.10
N GLY A 39 3.87 4.03 -9.27
CA GLY A 39 2.84 5.01 -9.64
C GLY A 39 1.43 4.42 -9.56
N ASN A 40 1.21 3.27 -10.19
CA ASN A 40 -0.08 2.56 -10.12
C ASN A 40 -0.44 2.18 -8.68
N ARG A 41 0.55 1.79 -7.87
CA ARG A 41 0.33 1.46 -6.46
C ARG A 41 -0.12 2.68 -5.66
N ILE A 42 0.51 3.83 -5.87
CA ILE A 42 0.14 5.09 -5.21
C ILE A 42 -1.28 5.49 -5.63
N GLU A 43 -1.60 5.44 -6.92
CA GLU A 43 -2.94 5.77 -7.43
C GLU A 43 -4.02 4.88 -6.78
N THR A 44 -3.76 3.57 -6.67
CA THR A 44 -4.67 2.64 -6.01
C THR A 44 -4.85 2.95 -4.52
N LEU A 45 -3.78 3.35 -3.82
CA LEU A 45 -3.85 3.70 -2.40
C LEU A 45 -4.54 5.06 -2.15
N GLN A 46 -4.47 5.97 -3.11
CA GLN A 46 -5.14 7.28 -3.03
C GLN A 46 -6.61 7.22 -3.48
N GLN A 47 -7.06 6.08 -3.99
CA GLN A 47 -8.46 5.88 -4.37
C GLN A 47 -9.35 6.08 -3.13
N PRO A 48 -10.37 6.94 -3.17
CA PRO A 48 -11.26 7.14 -2.04
C PRO A 48 -11.93 5.82 -1.66
N SER A 49 -11.76 5.39 -0.41
CA SER A 49 -12.33 4.15 0.13
C SER A 49 -13.86 4.14 0.14
N GLY A 50 -14.49 5.32 0.04
CA GLY A 50 -15.93 5.51 0.17
C GLY A 50 -16.41 5.48 1.63
N ILE A 51 -15.49 5.39 2.60
CA ILE A 51 -15.78 5.38 4.03
C ILE A 51 -15.14 6.63 4.66
N ALA A 52 -15.79 7.19 5.69
CA ALA A 52 -15.26 8.32 6.44
C ALA A 52 -14.15 7.87 7.41
N GLU A 53 -12.98 7.49 6.89
CA GLU A 53 -11.87 6.91 7.67
C GLU A 53 -11.44 7.75 8.86
N SER A 54 -11.50 9.09 8.76
CA SER A 54 -11.18 10.02 9.85
C SER A 54 -12.18 10.01 11.00
N GLU A 55 -13.37 9.40 10.82
CA GLU A 55 -14.43 9.29 11.83
C GLU A 55 -14.55 7.87 12.40
N LEU A 56 -13.68 6.94 11.98
CA LEU A 56 -13.72 5.55 12.42
C LEU A 56 -12.65 5.27 13.48
N VAL A 57 -13.06 4.52 14.52
CA VAL A 57 -12.14 3.97 15.52
C VAL A 57 -12.46 2.49 15.69
N SER A 58 -11.43 1.66 15.62
CA SER A 58 -11.53 0.22 15.91
C SER A 58 -11.02 -0.05 17.32
N ILE A 59 -11.81 -0.76 18.11
CA ILE A 59 -11.47 -1.15 19.48
C ILE A 59 -11.50 -2.67 19.54
N GLN A 60 -10.39 -3.28 19.96
CA GLN A 60 -10.27 -4.72 20.14
C GLN A 60 -10.12 -5.04 21.62
N LEU A 61 -11.09 -5.76 22.16
CA LEU A 61 -11.14 -6.14 23.57
C LEU A 61 -10.48 -7.51 23.74
N GLY A 62 -9.30 -7.54 24.36
CA GLY A 62 -8.64 -8.77 24.78
C GLY A 62 -9.25 -9.29 26.08
N GLY A 63 -9.93 -10.42 26.04
CA GLY A 63 -10.47 -11.06 27.23
C GLY A 63 -9.40 -11.81 28.03
N ILE A 64 -9.29 -11.56 29.34
CA ILE A 64 -8.42 -12.32 30.25
C ILE A 64 -9.27 -13.33 31.02
N GLY A 65 -9.02 -14.64 30.87
CA GLY A 65 -9.75 -15.72 31.56
C GLY A 65 -11.07 -16.14 30.90
N THR A 66 -11.89 -16.94 31.61
CA THR A 66 -13.18 -17.43 31.12
C THR A 66 -14.22 -16.30 31.06
N GLN A 67 -14.66 -15.98 29.85
CA GLN A 67 -15.67 -14.94 29.61
C GLN A 67 -17.06 -15.45 30.00
N VAL A 68 -17.49 -15.18 31.23
CA VAL A 68 -18.87 -15.41 31.66
C VAL A 68 -19.76 -14.29 31.10
N ASN A 69 -20.77 -14.66 30.31
CA ASN A 69 -21.75 -13.74 29.69
C ASN A 69 -21.14 -12.69 28.73
N ALA A 70 -20.27 -13.13 27.81
CA ALA A 70 -19.60 -12.26 26.83
C ALA A 70 -20.56 -11.35 26.04
N GLU A 71 -21.73 -11.85 25.65
CA GLU A 71 -22.74 -11.07 24.92
C GLU A 71 -23.33 -9.92 25.76
N ALA A 72 -23.58 -10.18 27.05
CA ALA A 72 -24.14 -9.16 27.94
C ALA A 72 -23.13 -8.02 28.16
N ARG A 73 -21.85 -8.37 28.38
CA ARG A 73 -20.75 -7.39 28.49
C ARG A 73 -20.58 -6.56 27.22
N THR A 74 -20.56 -7.22 26.06
CA THR A 74 -20.46 -6.53 24.77
C THR A 74 -21.60 -5.52 24.58
N ARG A 75 -22.81 -5.85 25.01
CA ARG A 75 -23.97 -4.94 24.93
C ARG A 75 -23.82 -3.74 25.86
N GLU A 76 -23.33 -3.96 27.08
CA GLU A 76 -23.04 -2.90 28.05
C GLU A 76 -21.93 -1.96 27.54
N ASP A 77 -20.84 -2.53 27.02
CA ASP A 77 -19.73 -1.79 26.43
C ASP A 77 -20.20 -0.94 25.22
N LEU A 78 -21.00 -1.51 24.33
CA LEU A 78 -21.59 -0.76 23.20
C LEU A 78 -22.51 0.37 23.67
N ALA A 79 -23.29 0.15 24.73
CA ALA A 79 -24.15 1.19 25.29
C ALA A 79 -23.33 2.32 25.91
N ALA A 80 -22.26 1.98 26.65
CA ALA A 80 -21.33 2.96 27.19
C ALA A 80 -20.65 3.79 26.08
N LEU A 81 -20.16 3.13 25.02
CA LEU A 81 -19.55 3.81 23.87
C LEU A 81 -20.51 4.78 23.18
N ARG A 82 -21.77 4.38 22.97
CA ARG A 82 -22.79 5.23 22.33
C ARG A 82 -23.18 6.45 23.18
N ASN A 83 -22.97 6.39 24.49
CA ASN A 83 -23.26 7.51 25.38
C ASN A 83 -22.12 8.55 25.45
N LEU A 84 -20.96 8.28 24.86
CA LEU A 84 -19.85 9.23 24.83
C LEU A 84 -20.15 10.40 23.88
N PRO A 85 -19.81 11.65 24.28
CA PRO A 85 -19.97 12.80 23.40
C PRO A 85 -19.06 12.65 22.16
N GLY A 86 -19.61 12.87 20.98
CA GLY A 86 -18.90 12.74 19.70
C GLY A 86 -19.02 11.36 19.04
N VAL A 87 -19.57 10.34 19.72
CA VAL A 87 -19.84 9.04 19.09
C VAL A 87 -21.19 9.08 18.37
N ARG A 88 -21.16 8.97 17.03
CA ARG A 88 -22.39 8.91 16.21
C ARG A 88 -23.03 7.52 16.21
N SER A 89 -22.21 6.48 16.18
CA SER A 89 -22.64 5.08 16.20
C SER A 89 -21.49 4.18 16.65
N ALA A 90 -21.82 3.09 17.33
CA ALA A 90 -20.87 2.03 17.68
C ALA A 90 -21.53 0.67 17.41
N THR A 91 -20.78 -0.24 16.81
CA THR A 91 -21.23 -1.61 16.51
C THR A 91 -20.06 -2.58 16.57
N VAL A 92 -20.37 -3.86 16.72
CA VAL A 92 -19.40 -4.94 16.56
C VAL A 92 -19.35 -5.33 15.10
N VAL A 93 -18.13 -5.49 14.57
CA VAL A 93 -17.88 -6.01 13.23
C VAL A 93 -16.89 -7.18 13.33
N ASN A 94 -17.05 -8.17 12.46
CA ASN A 94 -16.13 -9.30 12.37
C ASN A 94 -14.97 -9.04 11.40
N GLN A 95 -15.13 -8.06 10.51
CA GLN A 95 -14.14 -7.69 9.51
C GLN A 95 -14.07 -6.17 9.41
N ILE A 96 -12.85 -5.67 9.39
CA ILE A 96 -12.57 -4.26 9.14
C ILE A 96 -12.08 -4.19 7.69
N PRO A 97 -12.67 -3.35 6.83
CA PRO A 97 -12.18 -3.19 5.48
C PRO A 97 -10.81 -2.50 5.48
N PHE A 98 -9.98 -2.80 4.47
CA PHE A 98 -8.67 -2.16 4.23
C PHE A 98 -7.56 -2.39 5.28
N VAL A 99 -7.68 -3.40 6.15
CA VAL A 99 -6.54 -3.84 6.97
C VAL A 99 -5.61 -4.70 6.11
N HIS A 100 -4.51 -4.11 5.65
CA HIS A 100 -3.37 -4.79 5.04
C HIS A 100 -2.07 -4.25 5.62
#